data_AF-A0A972S7N3-F1
#
_entry.id   AF-A0A972S7N3-F1
#
_cell.length_a   1.000
_cell.length_b   1.000
_cell.length_c   1.000
_cell.angle_alpha   90.00
_cell.angle_beta   90.00
_cell.angle_gamma   90.00
#
_symmetry.space_group_name_H-M   'P 1'
#
loop_
_entity.id
_entity.type
_entity.pdbx_description
1 polymer ?
#
loop_
_entity_poly.entity_id
_entity_poly.type
_entity_poly.pdbx_seq_one_letter_code
_entity_poly.pdbx_strand_id
1 'polypeptide(L)'
;MNNSIEPYNEASKDLFGDHFTATMDEMLENLTDLDMEDLKLLWPARLVEFYEILSHCLSTVGEIQDEQNNKLSAVLVTAIANHFGGVSFYLPHNQKLERAIRDIKIWKAFTGNNHQILAKKFRVSEMTIRTALANQHRIRHNKIQPSLFQD
;
A
#
# COMPACT_ATOMS: atom_id res chain seq x y z
N MET A 1 23.85 -31.39 -39.84
CA MET A 1 22.39 -31.40 -39.58
C MET A 1 22.08 -30.19 -38.72
N ASN A 2 21.38 -29.22 -39.33
CA ASN A 2 20.99 -27.95 -38.72
C ASN A 2 19.90 -28.19 -37.67
N ASN A 3 20.12 -27.76 -36.43
CA ASN A 3 19.04 -27.53 -35.48
C ASN A 3 18.58 -26.08 -35.63
N SER A 4 17.53 -25.90 -36.43
CA SER A 4 16.80 -24.65 -36.55
C SER A 4 16.12 -24.34 -35.23
N ILE A 5 16.51 -23.22 -34.61
CA ILE A 5 15.77 -22.58 -33.52
C ILE A 5 14.50 -22.02 -34.16
N GLU A 6 13.34 -22.56 -33.81
CA GLU A 6 12.06 -21.96 -34.19
C GLU A 6 11.96 -20.55 -33.57
N PRO A 7 11.65 -19.50 -34.35
CA PRO A 7 11.45 -18.18 -33.79
C PRO A 7 10.15 -18.15 -32.98
N TYR A 8 10.26 -17.70 -31.73
CA TYR A 8 9.14 -17.44 -30.84
C TYR A 8 8.15 -16.51 -31.57
N ASN A 9 6.96 -17.03 -31.85
CA ASN A 9 5.93 -16.35 -32.62
C ASN A 9 5.31 -15.24 -31.76
N GLU A 10 5.64 -13.98 -32.07
CA GLU A 10 5.18 -12.74 -31.43
C GLU A 10 3.68 -12.42 -31.69
N ALA A 11 2.86 -13.45 -31.86
CA ALA A 11 1.44 -13.32 -32.22
C ALA A 11 0.53 -14.19 -31.35
N SER A 12 0.82 -14.27 -30.05
CA SER A 12 -0.24 -14.54 -29.05
C SER A 12 -0.93 -13.22 -28.76
N LYS A 13 -1.72 -12.78 -29.74
CA LYS A 13 -2.60 -11.63 -29.66
C LYS A 13 -3.52 -11.87 -28.48
N ASP A 14 -3.38 -11.03 -27.47
CA ASP A 14 -4.14 -11.03 -26.23
C ASP A 14 -5.65 -11.10 -26.56
N LEU A 15 -6.24 -12.29 -26.40
CA LEU A 15 -7.57 -12.63 -26.88
C LEU A 15 -8.67 -12.25 -25.88
N PHE A 16 -8.29 -11.64 -24.75
CA PHE A 16 -9.18 -10.99 -23.79
C PHE A 16 -8.96 -9.48 -23.88
N GLY A 17 -9.34 -8.93 -25.04
CA GLY A 17 -9.44 -7.50 -25.24
C GLY A 17 -10.52 -6.92 -24.33
N ASP A 18 -10.09 -6.42 -23.18
CA ASP A 18 -10.39 -5.05 -22.78
C ASP A 18 -9.31 -4.64 -21.77
N HIS A 19 -8.15 -4.26 -22.29
CA HIS A 19 -7.20 -3.51 -21.50
C HIS A 19 -7.87 -2.15 -21.28
N PHE A 20 -8.61 -2.00 -20.18
CA PHE A 20 -9.09 -0.73 -19.68
C PHE A 20 -7.87 0.10 -19.28
N THR A 21 -7.18 0.64 -20.28
CA THR A 21 -6.00 1.51 -20.17
C THR A 21 -6.43 2.96 -20.09
N ALA A 22 -7.63 3.23 -19.55
CA ALA A 22 -7.91 4.59 -19.13
C ALA A 22 -6.80 4.96 -18.15
N THR A 23 -6.03 5.97 -18.53
CA THR A 23 -5.07 6.59 -17.61
C THR A 23 -5.82 7.02 -16.36
N MET A 24 -5.13 7.11 -15.22
CA MET A 24 -5.77 7.55 -13.98
C MET A 24 -6.60 8.82 -14.21
N ASP A 25 -6.07 9.78 -14.98
CA ASP A 25 -6.75 11.03 -15.31
C ASP A 25 -8.02 10.81 -16.15
N GLU A 26 -8.01 9.95 -17.17
CA GLU A 26 -9.20 9.59 -17.95
C GLU A 26 -10.26 8.86 -17.12
N MET A 27 -9.85 7.98 -16.19
CA MET A 27 -10.80 7.35 -15.27
C MET A 27 -11.43 8.41 -14.36
N LEU A 28 -10.65 9.35 -13.86
CA LEU A 28 -11.13 10.42 -12.98
C LEU A 28 -12.09 11.38 -13.67
N GLU A 29 -11.82 11.71 -14.93
CA GLU A 29 -12.73 12.54 -15.75
C GLU A 29 -14.06 11.83 -15.99
N ASN A 30 -14.04 10.52 -16.25
CA ASN A 30 -15.27 9.74 -16.38
C ASN A 30 -16.03 9.57 -15.05
N LEU A 31 -15.32 9.62 -13.91
CA LEU A 31 -15.93 9.55 -12.58
C LEU A 31 -16.58 10.87 -12.16
N THR A 32 -16.18 12.02 -12.72
CA THR A 32 -16.78 13.32 -12.39
C THR A 32 -18.22 13.47 -12.86
N ASP A 33 -18.65 12.69 -13.84
CA ASP A 33 -20.02 12.73 -14.40
C ASP A 33 -20.96 11.70 -13.76
N LEU A 34 -20.45 10.84 -12.86
CA LEU A 34 -21.21 9.77 -12.22
C LEU A 34 -21.58 10.13 -10.78
N ASP A 35 -22.83 9.84 -10.39
CA ASP A 35 -23.25 9.96 -8.99
C ASP A 35 -22.57 8.88 -8.14
N MET A 36 -22.28 9.21 -6.89
CA MET A 36 -21.66 8.29 -5.93
C MET A 36 -22.51 7.04 -5.68
N GLU A 37 -23.84 7.15 -5.77
CA GLU A 37 -24.72 5.98 -5.68
C GLU A 37 -24.46 4.98 -6.81
N ASP A 38 -24.28 5.46 -8.04
CA ASP A 38 -23.98 4.62 -9.20
C ASP A 38 -22.58 3.98 -9.08
N LEU A 39 -21.59 4.74 -8.59
CA LEU A 39 -20.24 4.21 -8.37
C LEU A 39 -20.21 3.08 -7.34
N LYS A 40 -20.99 3.20 -6.26
CA LYS A 40 -21.10 2.13 -5.26
C LYS A 40 -21.75 0.86 -5.80
N LEU A 41 -22.62 0.98 -6.81
CA LEU A 41 -23.25 -0.17 -7.46
C LEU A 41 -22.29 -0.87 -8.45
N LEU A 42 -21.46 -0.10 -9.15
CA LEU A 42 -20.52 -0.63 -10.13
C LEU A 42 -19.27 -1.26 -9.49
N TRP A 43 -18.83 -0.72 -8.36
CA TRP A 43 -17.61 -1.19 -7.71
C TRP A 43 -17.79 -2.49 -6.93
N PRO A 44 -16.79 -3.39 -6.96
CA PRO A 44 -16.70 -4.49 -6.02
C PRO A 44 -16.81 -4.00 -4.57
N ALA A 45 -17.48 -4.78 -3.71
CA ALA A 45 -17.75 -4.41 -2.31
C ALA A 45 -16.51 -3.89 -1.54
N ARG A 46 -15.34 -4.47 -1.80
CA ARG A 46 -14.08 -4.05 -1.15
C ARG A 46 -13.63 -2.64 -1.52
N LEU A 47 -13.88 -2.19 -2.75
CA LEU A 47 -13.58 -0.82 -3.15
C LEU A 47 -14.58 0.16 -2.54
N VAL A 48 -15.84 -0.24 -2.37
CA VAL A 48 -16.84 0.55 -1.62
C VAL A 48 -16.42 0.71 -0.15
N GLU A 49 -15.95 -0.36 0.50
CA GLU A 49 -15.40 -0.28 1.86
C GLU A 49 -14.21 0.70 1.94
N PHE A 50 -13.27 0.62 0.99
CA PHE A 50 -12.15 1.56 0.94
C PHE A 50 -12.61 3.01 0.74
N TYR A 51 -13.60 3.24 -0.14
CA TYR A 51 -14.17 4.55 -0.36
C TYR A 51 -14.72 5.15 0.93
N GLU A 52 -15.53 4.38 1.67
CA GLU A 52 -16.17 4.86 2.90
C GLU A 52 -15.15 5.17 3.99
N ILE A 53 -14.12 4.33 4.13
CA ILE A 53 -13.02 4.58 5.07
C ILE A 53 -12.26 5.87 4.71
N LEU A 54 -11.91 6.04 3.43
CA LEU A 54 -11.16 7.21 2.97
C LEU A 54 -11.98 8.49 3.10
N SER A 55 -13.26 8.44 2.71
CA SER A 55 -14.17 9.57 2.84
C SER A 55 -14.35 10.00 4.30
N HIS A 56 -14.51 9.02 5.19
CA HIS A 56 -14.57 9.29 6.62
C HIS A 56 -13.28 9.93 7.15
N CYS A 57 -12.11 9.44 6.75
CA CYS A 57 -10.83 10.03 7.14
C CYS A 57 -10.64 11.46 6.59
N LEU A 58 -11.00 11.71 5.33
CA LEU A 58 -10.92 13.05 4.74
C LEU A 58 -11.86 14.03 5.43
N SER A 59 -13.03 13.58 5.86
CA SER A 59 -13.98 14.40 6.62
C SER A 59 -13.48 14.71 8.03
N THR A 60 -13.02 13.69 8.75
CA THR A 60 -12.70 13.82 10.18
C THR A 60 -11.31 14.38 10.47
N VAL A 61 -10.31 14.03 9.66
CA VAL A 61 -8.91 14.44 9.85
C VAL A 61 -8.52 15.53 8.88
N GLY A 62 -9.00 15.45 7.64
CA GLY A 62 -8.71 16.42 6.59
C GLY A 62 -9.62 17.64 6.61
N GLU A 63 -10.72 17.61 7.37
CA GLU A 63 -11.77 18.65 7.39
C GLU A 63 -12.33 18.95 5.98
N ILE A 64 -12.28 17.97 5.07
CA ILE A 64 -12.78 18.08 3.70
C ILE A 64 -14.21 17.56 3.65
N GLN A 65 -15.14 18.36 3.14
CA GLN A 65 -16.57 18.02 3.10
C GLN A 65 -17.12 17.98 1.67
N ASP A 66 -18.37 17.52 1.59
CA ASP A 66 -19.22 17.59 0.41
C ASP A 66 -18.59 16.99 -0.86
N GLU A 67 -18.83 17.64 -1.99
CA GLU A 67 -18.40 17.21 -3.33
C GLU A 67 -16.89 16.99 -3.42
N GLN A 68 -16.09 17.82 -2.75
CA GLN A 68 -14.64 17.69 -2.76
C GLN A 68 -14.18 16.41 -2.06
N ASN A 69 -14.82 16.03 -0.95
CA ASN A 69 -14.53 14.77 -0.27
C ASN A 69 -14.88 13.58 -1.18
N ASN A 70 -16.05 13.61 -1.81
CA ASN A 70 -16.49 12.53 -2.70
C ASN A 70 -15.51 12.34 -3.86
N LYS A 71 -15.15 13.44 -4.53
CA LYS A 71 -14.19 13.42 -5.63
C LYS A 71 -12.83 12.87 -5.20
N LEU A 72 -12.27 13.39 -4.10
CA LEU A 72 -10.97 12.93 -3.62
C LEU A 72 -10.99 11.47 -3.16
N SER A 73 -12.07 11.04 -2.51
CA SER A 73 -12.24 9.65 -2.09
C SER A 73 -12.30 8.71 -3.29
N ALA A 74 -13.08 9.06 -4.31
CA ALA A 74 -13.13 8.30 -5.56
C ALA A 74 -11.75 8.24 -6.24
N VAL A 75 -11.03 9.36 -6.26
CA VAL A 75 -9.66 9.42 -6.81
C VAL A 75 -8.73 8.45 -6.10
N LEU A 76 -8.71 8.48 -4.78
CA LEU A 76 -7.81 7.66 -3.98
C LEU A 76 -8.13 6.17 -4.12
N VAL A 77 -9.41 5.80 -4.13
CA VAL A 77 -9.83 4.40 -4.34
C VAL A 77 -9.40 3.90 -5.72
N THR A 78 -9.63 4.68 -6.77
CA THR A 78 -9.20 4.34 -8.13
C THR A 78 -7.69 4.21 -8.22
N ALA A 79 -6.93 5.11 -7.59
CA ALA A 79 -5.48 5.00 -7.53
C ALA A 79 -5.00 3.73 -6.82
N ILE A 80 -5.64 3.35 -5.70
CA ILE A 80 -5.34 2.11 -4.97
C ILE A 80 -5.67 0.89 -5.84
N ALA A 81 -6.84 0.89 -6.49
CA ALA A 81 -7.28 -0.20 -7.35
C ALA A 81 -6.35 -0.38 -8.55
N ASN A 82 -5.90 0.71 -9.18
CA ASN A 82 -4.96 0.64 -10.29
C ASN A 82 -3.55 0.20 -9.85
N HIS A 83 -3.10 0.62 -8.67
CA HIS A 83 -1.76 0.27 -8.20
C HIS A 83 -1.66 -1.17 -7.67
N PHE A 84 -2.69 -1.63 -6.95
CA PHE A 84 -2.70 -2.95 -6.33
C PHE A 84 -3.61 -3.97 -7.05
N GLY A 85 -4.24 -3.57 -8.16
CA GLY A 85 -5.11 -4.40 -8.97
C GLY A 85 -4.39 -5.66 -9.45
N GLY A 86 -5.07 -6.81 -9.33
CA GLY A 86 -4.52 -8.11 -9.72
C GLY A 86 -3.52 -8.72 -8.72
N VAL A 87 -3.11 -8.00 -7.67
CA VAL A 87 -2.15 -8.50 -6.67
C VAL A 87 -2.87 -8.89 -5.38
N SER A 88 -2.73 -10.16 -4.97
CA SER A 88 -3.11 -10.58 -3.62
C SER A 88 -1.99 -10.23 -2.64
N PHE A 89 -2.25 -9.35 -1.67
CA PHE A 89 -1.31 -9.02 -0.62
C PHE A 89 -1.94 -9.03 0.77
N TYR A 90 -1.12 -9.33 1.78
CA TYR A 90 -1.55 -9.33 3.17
C TYR A 90 -1.56 -7.89 3.72
N LEU A 91 -2.74 -7.43 4.15
CA LEU A 91 -2.89 -6.19 4.89
C LEU A 91 -2.69 -6.46 6.40
N PRO A 92 -1.63 -5.94 7.03
CA PRO A 92 -1.39 -6.18 8.46
C PRO A 92 -2.44 -5.51 9.33
N HIS A 93 -2.93 -6.23 10.33
CA HIS A 93 -3.98 -5.75 11.23
C HIS A 93 -3.46 -5.46 12.66
N ASN A 94 -4.13 -4.52 13.35
CA ASN A 94 -4.02 -4.17 14.77
C ASN A 94 -2.59 -4.18 15.32
N GLN A 95 -2.28 -5.19 16.13
CA GLN A 95 -1.05 -5.26 16.92
C GLN A 95 0.21 -5.26 16.05
N LYS A 96 0.16 -5.79 14.81
CA LYS A 96 1.33 -5.75 13.92
C LYS A 96 1.63 -4.32 13.47
N LEU A 97 0.59 -3.54 13.15
CA LEU A 97 0.74 -2.15 12.75
C LEU A 97 1.21 -1.28 13.92
N GLU A 98 0.60 -1.45 15.10
CA GLU A 98 1.03 -0.75 16.32
C GLU A 98 2.50 -1.05 16.68
N ARG A 99 2.90 -2.33 16.59
CA ARG A 99 4.28 -2.74 16.79
C ARG A 99 5.20 -2.09 15.77
N ALA A 100 4.83 -2.07 14.48
CA ALA A 100 5.63 -1.43 13.45
C ALA A 100 5.81 0.08 13.72
N ILE A 101 4.73 0.78 14.09
CA ILE A 101 4.77 2.21 14.46
C ILE A 101 5.66 2.41 15.68
N ARG A 102 5.51 1.60 16.73
CA ARG A 102 6.35 1.67 17.93
C ARG A 102 7.81 1.45 17.60
N ASP A 103 8.13 0.44 16.79
CA ASP A 103 9.49 0.08 16.44
C ASP A 103 10.16 1.19 15.59
N ILE A 104 9.40 1.87 14.73
CA ILE A 104 9.85 3.10 14.04
C ILE A 104 10.14 4.22 15.04
N LYS A 105 9.26 4.43 16.03
CA LYS A 105 9.46 5.45 17.08
C LYS A 105 10.68 5.14 17.95
N ILE A 106 10.90 3.87 18.30
CA ILE A 106 12.09 3.39 19.03
C ILE A 106 13.34 3.73 18.24
N TRP A 107 13.36 3.37 16.95
CA TRP A 107 14.48 3.65 16.06
C TRP A 107 14.83 5.14 16.01
N LYS A 108 13.82 6.00 15.80
CA LYS A 108 14.03 7.46 15.74
C LYS A 108 14.55 8.07 17.05
N ALA A 109 14.22 7.46 18.19
CA ALA A 109 14.61 7.94 19.51
C ALA A 109 15.91 7.31 20.04
N PHE A 110 16.51 6.38 19.31
CA PHE A 110 17.70 5.67 19.74
C PHE A 110 18.96 6.51 19.55
N THR A 111 19.76 6.63 20.60
CA THR A 111 20.99 7.43 20.62
C THR A 111 22.26 6.58 20.71
N GLY A 112 22.15 5.25 20.54
CA GLY A 112 23.28 4.32 20.56
C GLY A 112 23.41 3.52 21.87
N ASN A 113 23.06 4.10 23.02
CA ASN A 113 23.23 3.45 24.32
C ASN A 113 22.02 3.59 25.27
N ASN A 114 20.93 4.23 24.86
CA ASN A 114 19.79 4.58 25.71
C ASN A 114 18.71 3.47 25.83
N HIS A 115 19.07 2.18 25.70
CA HIS A 115 18.13 1.06 25.65
C HIS A 115 17.17 1.01 26.86
N GLN A 116 17.69 1.15 28.08
CA GLN A 116 16.89 1.12 29.31
C GLN A 116 15.91 2.30 29.40
N ILE A 117 16.30 3.47 28.92
CA ILE A 117 15.45 4.66 28.89
C ILE A 117 14.29 4.44 27.92
N LEU A 118 14.56 3.89 26.74
CA LEU A 118 13.54 3.56 25.76
C LEU A 118 12.60 2.45 26.26
N ALA A 119 13.12 1.43 26.92
CA ALA A 119 12.33 0.35 27.52
C ALA A 119 11.29 0.91 28.49
N LYS A 120 11.70 1.83 29.38
CA LYS A 120 10.78 2.54 30.29
C LYS A 120 9.78 3.43 29.54
N LYS A 121 10.25 4.23 28.58
CA LYS A 121 9.41 5.16 27.80
C LYS A 121 8.29 4.44 27.04
N PHE A 122 8.61 3.32 26.41
CA PHE A 122 7.67 2.54 25.61
C PHE A 122 6.99 1.40 26.38
N ARG A 123 7.28 1.25 27.69
CA ARG A 123 6.74 0.20 28.57
C ARG A 123 6.92 -1.22 28.01
N VAL A 124 8.13 -1.52 27.54
CA VAL A 124 8.51 -2.84 27.00
C VAL A 124 9.82 -3.30 27.62
N SER A 125 10.16 -4.58 27.44
CA SER A 125 11.46 -5.10 27.88
C SER A 125 12.62 -4.52 27.07
N GLU A 126 13.81 -4.47 27.65
CA GLU A 126 15.03 -4.07 26.93
C GLU A 126 15.31 -4.99 25.73
N MET A 127 14.99 -6.28 25.86
CA MET A 127 15.06 -7.23 24.75
C MET A 127 14.14 -6.81 23.58
N THR A 128 12.94 -6.30 23.86
CA THR A 128 12.03 -5.82 22.81
C THR A 128 12.62 -4.62 22.08
N ILE A 129 13.26 -3.69 22.79
CA ILE A 129 13.99 -2.57 22.18
C ILE A 129 15.10 -3.09 21.26
N ARG A 130 15.92 -4.03 21.75
CA ARG A 130 17.01 -4.62 20.96
C ARG A 130 16.52 -5.32 19.70
N THR A 131 15.45 -6.12 19.80
CA THR A 131 14.81 -6.76 18.65
C THR A 131 14.26 -5.75 17.66
N ALA A 132 13.59 -4.69 18.13
CA ALA A 132 13.09 -3.63 17.27
C ALA A 132 14.23 -2.95 16.48
N LEU A 133 15.34 -2.62 17.16
CA LEU A 133 16.52 -2.02 16.53
C LEU A 133 17.16 -2.97 15.51
N ALA A 134 17.36 -4.24 15.86
CA ALA A 134 17.92 -5.24 14.97
C ALA A 134 17.08 -5.41 13.69
N ASN A 135 15.75 -5.48 13.83
CA ASN A 135 14.83 -5.55 12.70
C ASN A 135 14.95 -4.31 11.80
N GLN A 136 15.03 -3.12 12.40
CA GLN A 136 15.16 -1.85 11.69
C GLN A 136 16.51 -1.70 10.97
N HIS A 137 17.59 -2.24 11.54
CA HIS A 137 18.89 -2.36 10.87
C HIS A 137 18.79 -3.27 9.65
N ARG A 138 18.22 -4.47 9.80
CA ARG A 138 18.05 -5.44 8.70
C ARG A 138 17.26 -4.85 7.53
N ILE A 139 16.12 -4.20 7.80
CA ILE A 139 15.28 -3.59 6.76
C ILE A 139 16.06 -2.52 5.97
N ARG A 140 16.84 -1.68 6.66
CA ARG A 140 17.63 -0.62 6.00
C ARG A 140 18.84 -1.16 5.26
N HIS A 141 19.54 -2.11 5.87
CA HIS A 141 20.65 -2.81 5.23
C HIS A 141 20.19 -3.42 3.90
N ASN A 142 19.09 -4.19 3.89
CA ASN A 142 18.57 -4.83 2.69
C ASN A 142 18.10 -3.83 1.61
N LYS A 143 17.68 -2.62 2.00
CA LYS A 143 17.34 -1.55 1.04
C LYS A 143 18.54 -0.91 0.37
N ILE A 144 19.66 -0.79 1.09
CA ILE A 144 20.89 -0.17 0.60
C ILE A 144 21.75 -1.20 -0.15
N GLN A 145 21.85 -2.40 0.40
CA GLN A 145 22.59 -3.53 -0.15
C GLN A 145 21.71 -4.78 -0.06
N PRO A 146 20.98 -5.13 -1.14
CA PRO A 146 20.31 -6.42 -1.23
C PRO A 146 21.30 -7.56 -0.99
N SER A 147 20.88 -8.60 -0.26
CA SER A 147 21.74 -9.75 -0.02
C SER A 147 22.20 -10.36 -1.35
N LEU A 148 23.51 -10.58 -1.50
CA LEU A 148 24.08 -11.20 -2.69
C LEU A 148 23.73 -12.69 -2.81
N PHE A 149 23.26 -13.30 -1.72
CA PHE A 149 22.84 -14.69 -1.66
C PHE A 149 21.44 -14.76 -1.04
N GLN A 150 20.52 -15.46 -1.71
CA GLN A 150 19.21 -15.84 -1.18
C GLN A 150 19.36 -17.27 -0.63
N ASP A 151 18.91 -17.50 0.60
CA ASP A 151 18.85 -18.84 1.22
C ASP A 151 17.75 -19.70 0.56
#